data_AF-A0A539CU25-F1
#
_entry.id   AF-A0A539CU25-F1
#
_cell.length_a   1.000
_cell.length_b   1.000
_cell.length_c   1.000
_cell.angle_alpha   90.00
_cell.angle_beta   90.00
_cell.angle_gamma   90.00
#
_symmetry.space_group_name_H-M   'P 1'
#
loop_
_entity.id
_entity.type
_entity.pdbx_description
1 polymer ?
#
loop_
_entity_poly.entity_id
_entity_poly.type
_entity_poly.pdbx_seq_one_letter_code
_entity_poly.pdbx_strand_id
1 'polypeptide(L)' 'MGAVDDHMVATLAALLELRIPPQYAAGVAENLERLLLQAKLVMEFELPPDTEPAPVFRA' A
#
# COMPACT_ATOMS: atom_id res chain seq x y z
N MET A 1 7.31 15.67 -6.58
CA MET A 1 8.16 14.56 -6.09
C MET A 1 7.26 13.75 -5.17
N GLY A 2 6.92 12.54 -5.60
CA GLY A 2 5.90 11.74 -4.94
C GLY A 2 6.29 11.35 -3.52
N ALA A 3 5.31 11.06 -2.67
CA ALA A 3 5.54 10.60 -1.30
C ALA A 3 6.23 9.21 -1.24
N VAL A 4 6.40 8.57 -2.40
CA VAL A 4 7.06 7.27 -2.58
C VAL A 4 8.36 7.46 -3.35
N ASP A 5 9.47 7.08 -2.74
CA ASP A 5 10.78 7.02 -3.39
C ASP A 5 11.35 5.58 -3.40
N ASP A 6 12.44 5.40 -4.14
CA ASP A 6 13.11 4.10 -4.28
C ASP A 6 13.58 3.54 -2.92
N HIS A 7 13.93 4.42 -1.98
CA HIS A 7 14.37 4.01 -0.65
C HIS A 7 13.23 3.39 0.16
N MET A 8 12.04 3.98 0.11
CA MET A 8 10.87 3.42 0.77
C MET A 8 10.46 2.08 0.14
N VAL A 9 10.46 1.97 -1.19
CA VAL A 9 10.15 0.70 -1.87
C VAL A 9 11.15 -0.39 -1.48
N ALA A 10 12.45 -0.09 -1.45
CA ALA A 10 13.48 -1.04 -1.03
C ALA A 10 13.32 -1.46 0.45
N THR A 11 12.99 -0.52 1.32
CA THR A 11 12.79 -0.78 2.75
C THR A 11 11.57 -1.68 3.00
N LEU A 12 10.44 -1.38 2.34
CA LEU A 12 9.23 -2.21 2.43
C LEU A 12 9.44 -3.60 1.84
N ALA A 13 10.16 -3.70 0.72
CA ALA A 13 10.50 -4.98 0.11
C ALA A 13 11.36 -5.84 1.06
N ALA A 14 12.34 -5.25 1.74
CA ALA A 14 13.15 -5.95 2.73
C ALA A 14 12.32 -6.44 3.93
N LEU A 15 11.41 -5.61 4.44
CA LEU A 15 10.51 -5.98 5.55
C LEU A 15 9.58 -7.15 5.21
N LEU A 16 9.16 -7.26 3.94
CA LEU A 16 8.29 -8.32 3.45
C LEU A 16 9.05 -9.52 2.88
N GLU A 17 10.39 -9.51 2.94
CA GLU A 17 11.25 -10.52 2.32
C GLU A 17 10.98 -10.71 0.81
N LEU A 18 10.57 -9.62 0.13
CA LEU A 18 10.26 -9.62 -1.30
C LEU A 18 11.45 -9.16 -2.13
N ARG A 19 11.81 -9.95 -3.14
CA ARG A 19 12.79 -9.54 -4.15
C ARG A 19 12.09 -8.77 -5.26
N ILE A 20 12.42 -7.50 -5.41
CA ILE A 20 11.99 -6.67 -6.56
C ILE A 20 13.14 -6.58 -7.57
N PRO A 21 13.00 -7.18 -8.77
CA PRO A 21 13.97 -6.97 -9.84
C PRO A 21 14.10 -5.48 -10.19
N PRO A 22 15.33 -4.96 -10.40
CA PRO A 22 15.55 -3.52 -10.61
C PRO A 22 14.71 -2.89 -11.71
N GLN A 23 14.42 -3.64 -12.79
CA GLN A 23 13.59 -3.17 -13.90
C GLN A 23 12.13 -2.89 -13.51
N TYR A 24 11.67 -3.37 -12.36
CA TYR A 24 10.31 -3.17 -11.87
C TYR A 24 10.22 -2.13 -10.73
N ALA A 25 11.35 -1.67 -10.18
CA ALA A 25 11.36 -0.79 -9.01
C ALA A 25 10.56 0.51 -9.24
N ALA A 26 10.79 1.19 -10.36
CA ALA A 26 10.07 2.40 -10.72
C ALA A 26 8.54 2.18 -10.84
N GLY A 27 8.14 1.08 -11.50
CA GLY A 27 6.71 0.75 -11.65
C GLY A 27 6.05 0.39 -10.31
N VAL A 28 6.79 -0.25 -9.39
CA VAL A 28 6.30 -0.50 -8.02
C VAL A 28 6.10 0.82 -7.27
N ALA A 29 7.05 1.76 -7.38
CA ALA A 29 6.94 3.07 -6.74
C ALA A 29 5.70 3.84 -7.25
N GLU A 30 5.50 3.91 -8.56
CA GLU A 30 4.34 4.58 -9.18
C GLU A 30 3.00 3.94 -8.80
N ASN A 31 2.95 2.62 -8.66
CA ASN A 31 1.74 1.92 -8.21
C ASN A 31 1.45 2.17 -6.74
N LEU A 32 2.49 2.14 -5.90
CA LEU A 32 2.36 2.42 -4.47
C LEU A 32 1.89 3.85 -4.24
N GLU A 33 2.38 4.82 -5.03
CA GLU A 33 1.94 6.22 -4.92
C GLU A 33 0.44 6.37 -5.23
N ARG A 34 -0.02 5.74 -6.32
CA ARG A 34 -1.45 5.72 -6.67
C ARG A 34 -2.30 5.05 -5.59
N LEU A 35 -1.82 3.95 -5.02
CA LEU A 35 -2.51 3.24 -3.95
C LEU A 35 -2.60 4.09 -2.67
N LEU A 36 -1.54 4.83 -2.31
CA LEU A 36 -1.57 5.75 -1.16
C LEU A 36 -2.56 6.90 -1.36
N LEU A 37 -2.74 7.41 -2.59
CA LEU A 37 -3.78 8.40 -2.88
C LEU A 37 -5.18 7.83 -2.65
N GLN A 38 -5.43 6.59 -3.08
CA GLN A 38 -6.71 5.92 -2.84
C GLN A 38 -6.93 5.63 -1.35
N ALA A 39 -5.89 5.20 -0.64
CA ALA A 39 -5.95 4.95 0.80
C ALA A 39 -6.35 6.20 1.58
N LYS A 40 -5.86 7.39 1.18
CA LYS A 40 -6.28 8.66 1.80
C LYS A 40 -7.79 8.87 1.73
N LEU A 41 -8.41 8.61 0.58
CA LEU A 41 -9.86 8.74 0.41
C LEU A 41 -10.64 7.77 1.30
N VAL A 42 -10.11 6.56 1.54
CA VAL A 42 -10.73 5.59 2.46
C VAL A 42 -10.59 6.02 3.92
N MET A 43 -9.46 6.62 4.28
CA MET A 43 -9.15 7.07 5.63
C MET A 43 -9.82 8.40 6.02
N GLU A 44 -10.49 9.09 5.09
CA GLU A 44 -11.28 10.30 5.38
C GLU A 44 -12.50 10.02 6.26
N PHE A 45 -12.96 8.77 6.31
CA PHE A 45 -14.07 8.36 7.14
C PHE A 45 -13.57 7.89 8.51
N GLU A 46 -14.07 8.50 9.59
CA GLU A 46 -13.84 7.96 10.93
C GLU A 46 -14.50 6.59 11.06
N LEU A 47 -13.74 5.60 11.55
CA LEU A 47 -14.23 4.26 11.77
C LEU A 47 -14.76 4.13 13.21
N PRO A 48 -16.06 3.89 13.43
CA PRO A 48 -16.60 3.64 14.75
C PRO A 48 -15.87 2.46 15.44
N PRO A 49 -15.70 2.49 16.77
CA PRO A 49 -14.95 1.47 17.51
C PRO A 49 -15.60 0.07 17.46
N ASP A 50 -16.89 -0.01 17.17
CA ASP A 50 -17.69 -1.22 17.02
C ASP A 50 -17.82 -1.68 15.56
N THR A 51 -17.07 -1.05 14.63
CA THR A 51 -17.07 -1.47 13.22
C THR A 51 -16.45 -2.85 13.07
N GLU A 52 -17.26 -3.82 12.63
CA GLU A 52 -16.79 -5.15 12.27
C GLU A 52 -16.25 -5.17 10.83
N PRO A 53 -15.26 -6.04 10.52
CA PRO A 53 -14.83 -6.27 9.14
C PRO A 53 -15.99 -6.71 8.26
N ALA A 54 -15.95 -6.36 6.97
CA ALA A 54 -16.95 -6.81 6.02
C ALA A 54 -17.06 -8.35 6.02
N PRO A 55 -18.30 -8.90 5.96
CA PRO A 55 -18.51 -10.33 6.03
C PRO A 55 -17.83 -11.04 4.86
N VAL A 56 -16.98 -12.03 5.17
CA VAL A 56 -16.40 -12.93 4.18
C VAL A 56 -17.28 -14.16 4.09
N PHE A 57 -17.94 -14.39 2.96
CA PHE A 57 -18.66 -15.64 2.73
C PHE A 57 -17.65 -16.79 2.69
N ARG A 58 -17.82 -17.79 3.57
CA ARG A 58 -17.06 -19.04 3.56
C ARG A 58 -18.04 -20.18 3.27
N ALA A 59 -17.72 -21.00 2.27
CA ALA A 59 -18.45 -22.21 1.91
C ALA A 59 -18.22 -23.33 2.93
#